data_AF-A0A0B2UL95-F1
#
_entry.id   AF-A0A0B2UL95-F1
#
_cell.length_a   1.000
_cell.length_b   1.000
_cell.length_c   1.000
_cell.angle_alpha   90.00
_cell.angle_beta   90.00
_cell.angle_gamma   90.00
#
_symmetry.space_group_name_H-M   'P 1'
#
loop_
_entity.id
_entity.type
_entity.pdbx_description
1 polymer ?
#
loop_
_entity_poly.entity_id
_entity_poly.type
_entity_poly.pdbx_seq_one_letter_code
_entity_poly.pdbx_strand_id
1 'polypeptide(L)'
;IELDLARTLPTNKFFDEPTSTKIAALRRVLCAYRFHNKAVGYCQGLNRLAAIALLFLDESDAFWFLVACVEHLQPQDYYTPSLLCAVADQKVSSL
;
A
#
# COMPACT_ATOMS: atom_id res chain seq x y z
N ILE A 1 1.19 -0.34 10.01
CA ILE A 1 2.22 -1.13 9.26
C ILE A 1 2.36 -2.53 9.87
N GLU A 2 2.95 -2.72 11.06
CA GLU A 2 3.24 -4.09 11.57
C GLU A 2 2.01 -5.00 11.67
N LEU A 3 0.89 -4.49 12.19
CA LEU A 3 -0.39 -5.23 12.23
C LEU A 3 -0.91 -5.64 10.84
N ASP A 4 -0.52 -4.89 9.81
CA ASP A 4 -0.97 -5.09 8.43
C ASP A 4 -0.09 -6.08 7.68
N LEU A 5 1.19 -6.19 8.04
CA LEU A 5 2.12 -7.13 7.42
C LEU A 5 1.60 -8.57 7.53
N ALA A 6 1.22 -9.00 8.74
CA ALA A 6 0.78 -10.37 9.01
C ALA A 6 -0.53 -10.76 8.31
N ARG A 7 -1.36 -9.78 7.94
CA ARG A 7 -2.64 -10.00 7.25
C ARG A 7 -2.59 -9.70 5.75
N THR A 8 -1.43 -9.33 5.21
CA THR A 8 -1.29 -8.98 3.79
C THR A 8 -1.04 -10.22 2.96
N LEU A 9 -1.96 -10.53 2.04
CA LEU A 9 -1.88 -11.69 1.15
C LEU A 9 -1.59 -13.02 1.88
N PRO A 10 -2.33 -13.37 2.95
CA PRO A 10 -1.97 -14.49 3.84
C PRO A 10 -2.05 -15.87 3.16
N THR A 11 -2.73 -15.96 2.02
CA THR A 11 -2.83 -17.20 1.22
C THR A 11 -1.79 -17.28 0.10
N ASN A 12 -0.94 -16.27 -0.05
CA ASN A 12 0.11 -16.24 -1.05
C ASN A 12 1.40 -16.83 -0.44
N LYS A 13 1.99 -17.82 -1.11
CA LYS A 13 3.21 -18.54 -0.68
C LYS A 13 4.45 -17.66 -0.40
N PHE A 14 4.41 -16.40 -0.82
CA PHE A 14 5.49 -15.45 -0.58
C PHE A 14 5.22 -14.55 0.63
N PHE A 15 4.01 -14.57 1.20
CA PHE A 15 3.57 -13.71 2.30
C PHE A 15 2.89 -14.49 3.44
N ASP A 16 2.79 -15.81 3.33
CA ASP A 16 2.17 -16.70 4.31
C ASP A 16 3.03 -16.94 5.56
N GLU A 17 4.35 -16.77 5.45
CA GLU A 17 5.27 -16.81 6.59
C GLU A 17 5.72 -15.40 7.04
N PRO A 18 5.63 -15.06 8.33
CA PRO A 18 6.13 -13.79 8.87
C PRO A 18 7.63 -13.56 8.65
N THR A 19 8.40 -14.64 8.49
CA THR A 19 9.85 -14.65 8.24
C THR A 19 10.21 -14.52 6.76
N SER A 20 9.23 -14.46 5.87
CA SER A 20 9.47 -14.32 4.43
C SER A 20 10.26 -13.04 4.10
N THR A 21 11.16 -13.17 3.13
CA THR A 21 11.91 -12.03 2.56
C THR A 21 10.99 -10.97 1.97
N LYS A 22 9.82 -11.35 1.43
CA LYS A 22 8.83 -10.41 0.89
C LYS A 22 8.07 -9.65 1.99
N ILE A 23 7.85 -10.23 3.17
CA ILE A 23 7.32 -9.49 4.33
C ILE A 23 8.34 -8.43 4.80
N ALA A 24 9.63 -8.77 4.82
CA ALA A 24 10.68 -7.81 5.15
C ALA A 24 10.79 -6.68 4.11
N ALA A 25 10.73 -7.01 2.81
CA ALA A 25 10.70 -6.01 1.73
C ALA A 25 9.45 -5.12 1.83
N LEU A 26 8.27 -5.70 2.08
CA LEU A 26 7.02 -4.97 2.27
C LEU A 26 7.12 -3.96 3.42
N ARG A 27 7.71 -4.37 4.55
CA ARG A 27 7.96 -3.46 5.68
C ARG A 27 8.81 -2.27 5.25
N ARG A 28 9.93 -2.51 4.54
CA ARG A 28 10.84 -1.44 4.09
C ARG A 28 10.15 -0.48 3.13
N VAL A 29 9.42 -1.00 2.14
CA VAL A 29 8.66 -0.17 1.18
C VAL A 29 7.62 0.71 1.89
N LEU A 30 6.82 0.14 2.79
CA LEU A 30 5.78 0.88 3.51
C LEU A 30 6.36 1.92 4.49
N CYS A 31 7.46 1.59 5.16
CA CYS A 31 8.17 2.54 6.00
C CYS A 31 8.79 3.66 5.18
N ALA A 32 9.45 3.35 4.06
CA ALA A 32 10.00 4.35 3.15
C ALA A 32 8.91 5.29 2.64
N TYR A 33 7.76 4.75 2.22
CA TYR A 33 6.63 5.55 1.76
C TYR A 33 6.10 6.50 2.83
N ARG A 34 5.91 6.00 4.06
CA ARG A 34 5.50 6.82 5.21
C ARG A 34 6.43 8.02 5.44
N PHE A 35 7.73 7.86 5.21
CA PHE A 35 8.71 8.95 5.34
C PHE A 35 8.75 9.87 4.12
N HIS A 36 8.55 9.31 2.91
CA HIS A 36 8.53 10.04 1.65
C HIS A 36 7.39 11.06 1.62
N ASN A 37 6.17 10.62 1.91
CA ASN A 37 4.99 11.48 1.92
C ASN A 37 4.36 11.50 3.30
N LYS A 38 4.82 12.42 4.15
CA LYS A 38 4.31 12.56 5.52
C LYS A 38 2.87 13.07 5.60
N ALA A 39 2.37 13.73 4.55
CA ALA A 39 1.01 14.25 4.51
C ALA A 39 -0.01 13.11 4.41
N VAL A 40 0.28 12.10 3.59
CA VAL A 40 -0.51 10.85 3.52
C VAL A 40 -0.10 9.88 4.62
N GLY A 41 1.21 9.76 4.87
CA GLY A 41 1.78 8.80 5.79
C GLY A 41 1.51 7.35 5.36
N TYR A 42 1.05 6.54 6.30
CA TYR A 42 0.58 5.19 6.02
C TYR A 42 -0.92 5.10 6.27
N CYS A 43 -1.67 4.76 5.23
CA CYS A 43 -3.09 4.44 5.32
C CYS A 43 -3.32 2.93 5.09
N GLN A 44 -4.35 2.38 5.73
CA GLN A 44 -4.76 0.99 5.52
C GLN A 44 -5.15 0.78 4.05
N GLY A 45 -4.60 -0.25 3.41
CA GLY A 45 -4.77 -0.53 1.98
C GLY A 45 -3.48 -0.39 1.19
N LEU A 46 -2.57 0.51 1.59
CA LEU A 46 -1.27 0.67 0.92
C LEU A 46 -0.41 -0.59 0.98
N ASN A 47 -0.54 -1.37 2.07
CA ASN A 47 0.08 -2.69 2.22
C ASN A 47 -0.30 -3.66 1.09
N ARG A 48 -1.55 -3.60 0.61
CA ARG A 48 -2.01 -4.50 -0.45
C ARG A 48 -1.43 -4.09 -1.81
N LEU A 49 -1.41 -2.79 -2.11
CA LEU A 49 -0.80 -2.26 -3.33
C LEU A 49 0.70 -2.60 -3.40
N ALA A 50 1.43 -2.31 -2.32
CA ALA A 50 2.86 -2.60 -2.23
C ALA A 50 3.16 -4.10 -2.32
N ALA A 51 2.35 -4.95 -1.68
CA ALA A 51 2.55 -6.40 -1.73
C ALA A 51 2.27 -6.98 -3.13
N ILE A 52 1.26 -6.47 -3.84
CA ILE A 52 1.00 -6.86 -5.24
C ILE A 52 2.17 -6.42 -6.13
N ALA A 53 2.66 -5.19 -5.96
CA ALA A 53 3.82 -4.69 -6.70
C ALA A 53 5.05 -5.60 -6.48
N LEU A 54 5.33 -5.97 -5.23
CA LEU A 54 6.43 -6.87 -4.86
C LEU A 54 6.29 -8.30 -5.40
N LEU A 55 5.15 -8.72 -5.96
CA LEU A 55 5.07 -10.00 -6.66
C LEU A 55 5.71 -9.96 -8.05
N PHE A 56 5.79 -8.77 -8.66
CA PHE A 56 6.22 -8.60 -10.05
C PHE A 56 7.44 -7.68 -10.21
N LEU A 57 7.74 -6.87 -9.19
CA LEU A 57 8.77 -5.85 -9.20
C LEU A 57 9.79 -6.07 -8.09
N ASP A 58 10.99 -5.53 -8.31
CA ASP A 58 12.00 -5.39 -7.27
C ASP A 58 11.58 -4.32 -6.25
N GLU A 59 12.25 -4.31 -5.09
CA GLU A 59 11.85 -3.46 -3.96
C GLU A 59 11.82 -1.96 -4.29
N SER A 60 12.81 -1.48 -5.03
CA SER A 60 12.89 -0.07 -5.47
C SER A 60 11.73 0.29 -6.40
N ASP A 61 11.43 -0.58 -7.37
CA ASP A 61 10.37 -0.34 -8.35
C ASP A 61 8.99 -0.47 -7.70
N ALA A 62 8.82 -1.38 -6.74
CA ALA A 62 7.60 -1.49 -5.94
C ALA A 62 7.35 -0.23 -5.10
N PHE A 63 8.41 0.43 -4.60
CA PHE A 63 8.30 1.72 -3.94
C PHE A 63 7.82 2.81 -4.90
N TRP A 64 8.46 2.96 -6.07
CA TRP A 64 8.06 3.98 -7.05
C TRP A 64 6.67 3.72 -7.64
N PHE A 65 6.29 2.46 -7.81
CA PHE A 65 4.93 2.06 -8.16
C PHE A 65 3.93 2.56 -7.10
N LEU A 66 4.22 2.36 -5.82
CA LEU A 66 3.34 2.83 -4.74
C LEU A 66 3.22 4.36 -4.74
N VAL A 67 4.32 5.10 -4.95
CA VAL A 67 4.31 6.56 -5.09
C VAL A 67 3.41 6.98 -6.26
N ALA A 68 3.59 6.37 -7.44
CA ALA A 68 2.77 6.68 -8.60
C ALA A 68 1.28 6.41 -8.36
N CYS A 69 0.95 5.28 -7.72
CA CYS A 69 -0.44 4.97 -7.37
C CYS A 69 -1.06 6.00 -6.44
N VAL A 70 -0.35 6.39 -5.39
CA VAL A 70 -0.92 7.23 -4.33
C VAL A 70 -0.94 8.70 -4.71
N GLU A 71 0.05 9.17 -5.48
CA GLU A 71 0.26 10.61 -5.72
C GLU A 71 -0.07 11.06 -7.15
N HIS A 72 -0.12 10.14 -8.12
CA HIS A 72 -0.28 10.49 -9.54
C HIS A 72 -1.49 9.86 -10.22
N LEU A 73 -1.96 8.70 -9.75
CA LEU A 73 -3.11 8.01 -10.33
C LEU A 73 -4.44 8.34 -9.66
N GLN A 74 -4.43 8.98 -8.49
CA GLN A 74 -5.64 9.37 -7.79
C GLN A 74 -5.82 10.90 -7.82
N PRO A 75 -7.07 11.39 -7.75
CA PRO A 75 -7.32 12.81 -7.58
C PRO A 75 -6.58 13.38 -6.38
N GLN A 76 -6.26 14.67 -6.43
CA GLN A 76 -5.73 15.37 -5.26
C GLN A 76 -6.64 15.13 -4.05
N ASP A 77 -6.03 14.95 -2.89
CA ASP A 77 -6.70 14.70 -1.61
C ASP A 77 -7.46 13.37 -1.47
N TYR A 78 -7.29 12.43 -2.41
CA TYR A 78 -7.98 11.13 -2.35
C TYR A 78 -7.63 10.33 -1.09
N TYR A 79 -6.35 10.37 -0.68
CA TYR A 79 -5.86 9.73 0.54
C TYR A 79 -5.70 10.70 1.72
N THR A 80 -6.60 11.68 1.83
CA THR A 80 -6.69 12.50 3.04
C THR A 80 -7.21 11.70 4.23
N PRO A 81 -6.95 12.13 5.47
CA PRO A 81 -7.49 11.47 6.67
C PRO A 81 -9.02 11.35 6.68
N SER A 82 -9.72 12.23 5.96
CA SER A 82 -11.18 12.21 5.84
C SER A 82 -11.69 11.20 4.79
N LEU A 83 -10.81 10.68 3.92
CA LEU A 83 -11.10 9.69 2.87
C LEU A 83 -12.35 10.04 2.03
N LEU A 84 -12.68 11.33 1.90
CA LEU A 84 -13.95 11.79 1.32
C LEU A 84 -14.12 11.31 -0.12
N CYS A 85 -13.05 11.37 -0.91
CA CYS A 85 -13.08 10.92 -2.30
C CYS A 85 -13.25 9.40 -2.40
N ALA A 86 -12.56 8.63 -1.55
CA ALA A 86 -12.72 7.17 -1.52
C ALA A 86 -14.14 6.74 -1.11
N VAL A 87 -14.76 7.47 -0.16
CA VAL A 87 -16.16 7.24 0.24
C VAL A 87 -17.13 7.63 -0.88
N ALA A 88 -16.84 8.69 -1.63
CA ALA A 88 -17.65 9.09 -2.78
C ALA A 88 -17.61 8.01 -3.89
N ASP A 89 -16.42 7.51 -4.23
CA ASP A 89 -16.25 6.45 -5.25
C ASP A 89 -16.94 5.14 -4.84
N GLN A 90 -16.87 4.78 -3.55
CA GLN A 90 -17.56 3.60 -3.04
C GLN A 90 -19.08 3.73 -3.18
N LYS A 91 -19.66 4.93 -2.95
CA LYS A 91 -21.09 5.17 -3.12
C LYS A 91 -21.53 5.08 -4.57
N VAL A 92 -20.76 5.63 -5.50
CA VAL A 92 -21.06 5.55 -6.94
C VAL A 92 -20.97 4.10 -7.44
N SER A 93 -19.99 3.33 -6.97
CA SER A 93 -19.79 1.92 -7.38
C SER A 93 -20.82 0.95 -6.78
N SER A 94 -21.61 1.41 -5.81
CA SER A 94 -22.67 0.61 -5.16
C SER A 94 -24.07 0.88 -5.68
N LEU A 95 -24.20 1.76 -6.69
CA LEU A 95 -25.42 2.02 -7.46
C LEU A 95 -25.45 1.17 -8.73
#